data_AF-A0A920FA44-F1
#
_entry.id   AF-A0A920FA44-F1
#
_cell.length_a   1.000
_cell.length_b   1.000
_cell.length_c   1.000
_cell.angle_alpha   90.00
_cell.angle_beta   90.00
_cell.angle_gamma   90.00
#
_symmetry.space_group_name_H-M   'P 1'
#
loop_
_entity.id
_entity.type
_entity.pdbx_description
1 polymer ?
#
loop_
_entity_poly.entity_id
_entity_poly.type
_entity_poly.pdbx_seq_one_letter_code
_entity_poly.pdbx_strand_id
1 'polypeptide(L)' 'MDPYLQETNFFQKIDDPHENIVFTTAPPVDFSGTPATVRSAAPALGQHSEEILLGAGISKNIVNKIINKGR' A
#
# COMPACT_ATOMS: atom_id res chain seq x y z
N MET A 1 -1.94 -15.48 -23.47
CA MET A 1 -1.17 -15.07 -22.29
C MET A 1 0.17 -15.79 -22.37
N ASP A 2 1.27 -15.11 -22.07
CA ASP A 2 2.60 -15.76 -22.09
C ASP A 2 2.67 -16.86 -21.00
N PRO A 3 3.12 -18.09 -21.32
CA PRO A 3 3.13 -19.20 -20.37
C PRO A 3 3.97 -18.92 -19.12
N TYR A 4 5.11 -18.26 -19.27
CA TYR A 4 6.00 -17.95 -18.17
C TYR A 4 5.35 -16.94 -17.22
N LEU A 5 4.70 -15.90 -17.74
CA LEU A 5 3.99 -14.92 -16.91
C LEU A 5 2.80 -15.52 -16.14
N GLN A 6 2.17 -16.58 -16.66
CA GLN A 6 1.13 -17.31 -15.93
C GLN A 6 1.72 -18.21 -14.84
N GLU A 7 2.78 -18.95 -15.17
CA GLU A 7 3.46 -19.86 -14.26
C GLU A 7 4.00 -19.12 -13.02
N THR A 8 4.57 -17.93 -13.21
CA THR A 8 5.12 -17.13 -12.10
C THR A 8 4.08 -16.24 -11.40
N ASN A 9 2.80 -16.33 -11.77
CA ASN A 9 1.73 -15.46 -11.27
C ASN A 9 2.12 -13.96 -11.35
N PHE A 10 2.67 -13.56 -12.49
CA PHE A 10 3.30 -12.25 -12.64
C PHE A 10 2.32 -11.08 -12.50
N PHE A 11 1.08 -11.23 -13.00
CA PHE A 11 0.05 -10.21 -12.82
C PHE A 11 -0.80 -10.53 -11.60
N GLN A 12 -0.60 -9.76 -10.53
CA GLN A 12 -1.28 -9.92 -9.26
C GLN A 12 -2.54 -9.06 -9.23
N LYS A 13 -3.66 -9.67 -8.84
CA LYS A 13 -4.92 -9.00 -8.60
C LYS A 13 -4.96 -8.50 -7.15
N ILE A 14 -5.33 -7.24 -6.96
CA ILE A 14 -5.47 -6.60 -5.65
C ILE A 14 -6.87 -6.00 -5.56
N ASP A 15 -7.54 -6.24 -4.44
CA ASP A 15 -8.77 -5.54 -4.11
C ASP A 15 -8.43 -4.12 -3.61
N ASP A 16 -8.94 -3.11 -4.30
CA ASP A 16 -8.71 -1.70 -4.02
C ASP A 16 -10.00 -1.05 -3.51
N PRO A 17 -9.99 -0.34 -2.38
CA PRO A 17 -11.19 0.26 -1.80
C PRO A 17 -11.76 1.43 -2.64
N HIS A 18 -10.99 1.98 -3.56
CA HIS A 18 -11.40 3.07 -4.45
C HIS A 18 -11.75 2.58 -5.86
N GLU A 19 -10.96 1.64 -6.40
CA GLU A 19 -11.06 1.19 -7.79
C GLU A 19 -11.56 -0.27 -7.93
N ASN A 20 -12.01 -0.89 -6.83
CA ASN A 20 -12.47 -2.28 -6.71
C ASN A 20 -11.37 -3.33 -7.00
N ILE A 21 -10.90 -3.44 -8.24
CA ILE A 21 -9.87 -4.39 -8.64
C ILE A 21 -8.80 -3.66 -9.43
N VAL A 22 -7.55 -3.79 -8.98
CA VAL A 22 -6.37 -3.34 -9.72
C VAL A 22 -5.44 -4.52 -10.01
N PHE A 23 -4.76 -4.46 -11.15
CA PHE A 23 -3.70 -5.41 -11.49
C PHE A 23 -2.35 -4.72 -11.36
N THR A 24 -1.41 -5.40 -10.71
CA THR A 24 -0.02 -4.97 -10.61
C THR A 24 0.90 -6.12 -11.00
N THR A 25 2.18 -5.83 -11.19
CA THR A 25 3.19 -6.86 -11.40
C THR A 25 3.71 -7.38 -10.05
N ALA A 26 4.02 -8.67 -10.00
CA ALA A 26 4.78 -9.26 -8.90
C ALA A 26 6.20 -8.63 -8.83
N PRO A 27 6.86 -8.66 -7.65
CA PRO A 27 8.27 -8.33 -7.56
C PRO A 27 9.08 -9.14 -8.58
N PRO A 28 10.04 -8.53 -9.30
CA PRO A 28 10.74 -9.20 -10.41
C PRO A 28 11.79 -10.22 -9.95
N VAL A 29 11.96 -10.42 -8.64
CA VAL A 29 12.94 -11.31 -8.04
C VAL A 29 12.32 -12.06 -6.87
N ASP A 30 12.70 -13.33 -6.73
CA ASP A 30 12.27 -14.19 -5.63
C ASP A 30 13.40 -14.39 -4.61
N PHE A 31 13.06 -14.21 -3.34
CA PHE A 31 13.96 -14.47 -2.22
C PHE A 31 13.43 -15.66 -1.41
N SER A 32 14.24 -16.71 -1.25
CA SER A 32 13.83 -17.94 -0.55
C SER A 32 13.60 -17.76 0.95
N GLY A 33 14.34 -16.87 1.61
CA GLY A 33 14.22 -16.63 3.06
C GLY A 33 13.20 -15.54 3.42
N THR A 34 13.09 -14.51 2.58
CA THR A 34 12.18 -13.35 2.81
C THR A 34 11.47 -12.97 1.51
N PRO A 35 10.49 -13.77 1.05
CA PRO A 35 9.77 -13.50 -0.19
C PRO A 35 9.15 -12.11 -0.20
N ALA A 36 9.37 -11.37 -1.27
CA ALA A 36 8.71 -10.09 -1.50
C ALA A 36 7.25 -10.35 -1.90
N THR A 37 6.32 -9.63 -1.28
CA THR A 37 4.88 -9.78 -1.56
C THR A 37 4.22 -8.42 -1.67
N VAL A 38 3.26 -8.29 -2.58
CA VAL A 38 2.35 -7.15 -2.57
C VAL A 38 1.24 -7.44 -1.57
N ARG A 39 1.14 -6.62 -0.52
CA ARG A 39 0.30 -6.92 0.66
C ARG A 39 -0.99 -6.11 0.73
N SER A 40 -1.05 -5.01 0.00
CA SER A 40 -2.18 -4.09 -0.01
C SER A 40 -2.18 -3.24 -1.28
N ALA A 41 -3.33 -2.64 -1.56
CA ALA A 41 -3.43 -1.55 -2.52
C ALA A 41 -2.58 -0.33 -2.10
N ALA A 42 -2.42 0.61 -3.04
CA ALA A 42 -1.78 1.88 -2.74
C ALA A 42 -2.62 2.66 -1.70
N PRO A 43 -1.99 3.35 -0.73
CA PRO A 43 -2.73 4.12 0.25
C PRO A 43 -3.38 5.33 -0.41
N ALA A 44 -4.58 5.69 0.07
CA ALA A 44 -5.21 6.95 -0.30
C ALA A 44 -4.34 8.15 0.15
N LEU A 45 -4.56 9.30 -0.47
CA LEU A 45 -3.89 10.54 -0.06
C LEU A 45 -4.19 10.83 1.43
N GLY A 46 -3.14 10.83 2.25
CA GLY A 46 -3.23 11.11 3.68
C GLY A 46 -3.74 9.96 4.56
N GLN A 47 -3.95 8.75 4.02
CA GLN A 47 -4.53 7.61 4.75
C GLN A 47 -3.84 7.30 6.08
N HIS A 48 -2.51 7.41 6.13
CA HIS A 48 -1.72 7.10 7.32
C HIS A 48 -1.19 8.35 8.05
N SER A 49 -1.64 9.55 7.70
CA SER A 49 -1.08 10.79 8.26
C SER A 49 -1.28 10.88 9.78
N GLU A 50 -2.45 10.55 10.30
CA GLU A 50 -2.69 10.58 11.76
C GLU A 50 -1.81 9.56 12.49
N GLU A 51 -1.77 8.30 11.99
CA GLU A 51 -0.96 7.22 12.56
C GLU A 51 0.51 7.60 12.66
N ILE A 52 1.09 8.10 11.56
CA ILE A 52 2.51 8.47 11.50
C ILE A 52 2.82 9.65 12.43
N LEU A 53 1.97 10.68 12.48
CA LEU A 53 2.19 11.84 13.34
C LEU A 53 2.11 11.47 14.83
N LEU A 54 1.14 10.63 15.22
CA LEU A 54 1.03 10.12 16.58
C LEU A 54 2.21 9.20 16.94
N GLY A 55 2.60 8.31 16.02
CA GLY A 55 3.74 7.40 16.18
C GLY A 55 5.08 8.14 16.32
N ALA A 56 5.19 9.34 15.73
CA ALA A 56 6.32 10.24 15.90
C ALA A 56 6.32 11.01 17.25
N GLY A 57 5.32 10.80 18.11
CA GLY A 57 5.23 11.44 19.44
C GLY A 57 4.53 12.80 19.43
N ILE A 58 3.86 13.19 18.35
CA ILE A 58 3.11 14.46 18.29
C ILE A 58 1.80 14.30 19.07
N SER A 59 1.49 15.24 19.95
CA SER A 59 0.25 15.18 20.72
C SER A 59 -1.00 15.25 19.83
N LYS A 60 -2.04 14.50 20.20
CA LYS A 60 -3.32 14.43 19.46
C LYS A 60 -3.94 15.80 19.18
N ASN A 61 -3.81 16.76 20.11
CA ASN A 61 -4.29 18.13 19.91
C ASN A 61 -3.57 18.83 18.74
N ILE A 62 -2.24 18.68 18.64
CA ILE A 62 -1.46 19.25 17.54
C ILE A 62 -1.80 18.54 16.23
N VAL A 63 -1.90 17.21 16.23
CA VAL A 63 -2.28 16.43 15.04
C VAL A 63 -3.63 16.89 14.49
N ASN A 64 -4.65 17.03 15.34
CA ASN A 64 -5.96 17.53 14.94
C ASN A 64 -5.88 18.93 14.33
N LYS A 65 -5.03 19.82 14.87
CA LYS A 65 -4.82 21.16 14.28
C LYS A 65 -4.19 21.10 12.90
N ILE A 66 -3.23 20.21 12.68
CA ILE A 66 -2.56 20.04 11.37
C ILE A 66 -3.56 19.52 10.33
N ILE A 67 -4.28 18.45 10.65
CA ILE A 67 -5.26 17.82 9.75
C ILE A 67 -6.38 18.81 9.38
N ASN A 68 -6.90 19.56 10.36
CA ASN A 68 -7.98 20.52 10.13
C ASN A 68 -7.56 21.78 9.37
N LYS A 69 -6.26 22.11 9.34
CA LYS A 69 -5.73 23.29 8.64
C LYS A 69 -5.40 23.00 7.17
N GLY A 70 -5.28 21.73 6.78
CA GLY A 70 -5.02 21.28 5.41
C GLY A 70 -6.28 21.04 4.56
N ARG A 71 -7.46 21.44 5.04
CA ARG A 71 -8.73 21.43 4.29
C ARG A 71 -9.18 22.84 3.95
#